data_AF-A0A1P8F3R5-F1
#
_entry.id   AF-A0A1P8F3R5-F1
#
_cell.length_a   1.000
_cell.length_b   1.000
_cell.length_c   1.000
_cell.angle_alpha   90.00
_cell.angle_beta   90.00
_cell.angle_gamma   90.00
#
_symmetry.space_group_name_H-M   'P 1'
#
loop_
_entity.id
_entity.type
_entity.pdbx_description
1 polymer ?
#
loop_
_entity_poly.entity_id
_entity_poly.type
_entity_poly.pdbx_seq_one_letter_code
_entity_poly.pdbx_strand_id
1 'polypeptide(L)'
;MPLALRNLSALALGLFVCIAAWGQQVADTDHPPAILPLESEAGPTLMAYPPLAAPLARGVVIIQYRAEHARIMPVFGKEAVEVSPRLSHLHVTVDDWKGTWAHTSEDPIILVGLTPGPHKVLLEVADPSHKVLTSTEVSFIVPEKKP
;
A
#
# COMPACT_ATOMS: atom_id res chain seq x y z
N MET A 1 43.05 -7.43 54.57
CA MET A 1 42.13 -6.65 53.71
C MET A 1 42.29 -7.02 52.23
N PRO A 2 41.78 -8.17 51.72
CA PRO A 2 41.65 -8.32 50.26
C PRO A 2 40.27 -8.77 49.76
N LEU A 3 39.40 -9.31 50.63
CA LEU A 3 38.15 -9.93 50.20
C LEU A 3 37.07 -8.91 49.80
N ALA A 4 37.03 -7.75 50.47
CA ALA A 4 36.03 -6.72 50.20
C ALA A 4 36.25 -6.01 48.85
N LEU A 5 37.51 -5.84 48.43
CA LEU A 5 37.86 -5.17 47.18
C LEU A 5 37.58 -6.06 45.95
N ARG A 6 37.70 -7.39 46.11
CA ARG A 6 37.44 -8.37 45.03
C ARG A 6 35.95 -8.46 44.66
N ASN A 7 35.06 -8.21 45.61
CA ASN A 7 33.61 -8.20 45.37
C ASN A 7 33.13 -6.91 44.71
N LEU A 8 33.80 -5.78 44.95
CA LEU A 8 33.51 -4.49 44.30
C LEU A 8 33.82 -4.52 42.79
N SER A 9 34.91 -5.18 42.40
CA SER A 9 35.27 -5.33 40.97
C SER A 9 34.27 -6.20 40.21
N ALA A 10 33.75 -7.27 40.83
CA ALA A 10 32.75 -8.14 40.23
C ALA A 10 31.38 -7.45 40.07
N LEU A 11 30.99 -6.62 41.05
CA LEU A 11 29.78 -5.80 40.98
C LEU A 11 29.86 -4.72 39.89
N ALA A 12 31.02 -4.07 39.74
CA ALA A 12 31.22 -3.04 38.72
C ALA A 12 31.18 -3.59 37.28
N LEU A 13 31.72 -4.79 37.06
CA LEU A 13 31.69 -5.44 35.74
C LEU A 13 30.29 -5.96 35.40
N GLY A 14 29.55 -6.48 36.38
CA GLY A 14 28.16 -6.92 36.20
C GLY A 14 27.21 -5.77 35.85
N LEU A 15 27.40 -4.59 36.45
CA LEU A 15 26.58 -3.41 36.16
C LEU A 15 26.84 -2.86 34.75
N PHE A 16 28.06 -2.97 34.23
CA PHE A 16 28.40 -2.51 32.87
C PHE A 16 27.76 -3.40 31.79
N VAL A 17 27.65 -4.71 32.02
CA VAL A 17 27.00 -5.64 31.10
C VAL A 17 25.48 -5.42 31.03
N CYS A 18 24.83 -5.02 32.13
CA CYS A 18 23.39 -4.75 32.14
C CYS A 18 22.98 -3.50 31.35
N ILE A 19 23.83 -2.49 31.22
CA ILE A 19 23.51 -1.24 30.51
C ILE A 19 23.63 -1.40 28.99
N ALA A 20 24.54 -2.25 28.50
CA ALA A 20 24.74 -2.49 27.06
C ALA A 20 23.54 -3.18 26.38
N ALA A 21 22.70 -3.89 27.15
CA ALA A 21 21.55 -4.61 26.62
C ALA A 21 20.31 -3.74 26.35
N TRP A 22 20.26 -2.50 26.87
CA TRP A 22 19.14 -1.57 26.63
C TRP A 22 19.28 -0.72 25.36
N GLY A 23 20.40 -0.84 24.63
CA GLY A 23 20.64 -0.09 23.40
C GLY A 23 20.12 -0.74 22.11
N GLN A 24 19.68 -1.99 22.16
CA GLN A 24 19.08 -2.65 20.99
C GLN A 24 17.58 -2.35 20.95
N GLN A 25 17.24 -1.11 20.57
CA GLN A 25 15.91 -0.80 20.07
C GLN A 25 15.64 -1.77 18.90
N VAL A 26 14.55 -2.53 18.95
CA VAL A 26 14.07 -3.30 17.80
C VAL A 26 13.92 -2.30 16.67
N ALA A 27 14.66 -2.50 15.57
CA ALA A 27 14.51 -1.65 14.40
C ALA A 27 13.02 -1.63 14.03
N ASP A 28 12.46 -0.43 13.88
CA ASP A 28 11.07 -0.29 13.47
C ASP A 28 10.91 -1.00 12.11
N THR A 29 10.10 -2.06 12.12
CA THR A 29 9.89 -2.92 10.95
C THR A 29 8.94 -2.27 9.95
N ASP A 30 8.31 -1.15 10.30
CA ASP A 30 7.36 -0.40 9.49
C ASP A 30 8.00 0.82 8.81
N HIS A 31 9.31 0.76 8.57
CA HIS A 31 9.98 1.79 7.79
C HIS A 31 9.40 1.85 6.36
N PRO A 32 9.01 3.04 5.87
CA PRO A 32 8.53 3.16 4.51
C PRO A 32 9.65 2.76 3.54
N PRO A 33 9.31 2.06 2.44
CA PRO A 33 10.30 1.64 1.46
C PRO A 33 11.00 2.86 0.86
N ALA A 34 12.33 2.81 0.76
CA ALA A 34 13.08 3.89 0.14
C ALA A 34 12.63 4.12 -1.31
N ILE A 35 12.47 5.39 -1.67
CA ILE A 35 12.28 5.84 -3.05
C ILE A 35 13.66 6.23 -3.56
N LEU A 36 14.22 5.39 -4.43
CA LEU A 36 15.52 5.62 -5.03
C LEU A 36 15.34 6.12 -6.46
N PRO A 37 16.23 7.02 -6.92
CA PRO A 37 16.30 7.40 -8.31
C PRO A 37 16.47 6.17 -9.22
N LEU A 38 15.65 6.06 -10.26
CA LEU A 38 15.75 5.00 -11.26
C LEU A 38 15.57 5.61 -12.66
N GLU A 39 16.47 5.30 -13.60
CA GLU A 39 16.43 5.85 -14.96
C GLU A 39 15.41 5.13 -15.86
N SER A 40 15.30 3.80 -15.74
CA SER A 40 14.39 3.00 -16.55
C SER A 40 13.99 1.70 -15.85
N GLU A 41 12.79 1.22 -16.12
CA GLU A 41 12.21 -0.01 -15.57
C GLU A 41 11.20 -0.61 -16.56
N ALA A 42 10.77 -1.85 -16.31
CA ALA A 42 9.64 -2.43 -17.03
C ALA A 42 8.37 -1.61 -16.83
N GLY A 43 7.51 -1.57 -17.85
CA GLY A 43 6.20 -0.91 -17.75
C GLY A 43 5.31 -1.55 -16.69
N PRO A 44 4.40 -0.78 -16.07
CA PRO A 44 3.53 -1.28 -15.03
C PRO A 44 2.55 -2.32 -15.57
N THR A 45 2.32 -3.37 -14.78
CA THR A 45 1.21 -4.30 -15.01
C THR A 45 0.19 -4.13 -13.90
N LEU A 46 -1.08 -4.35 -14.22
CA LEU A 46 -2.18 -4.24 -13.27
C LEU A 46 -3.12 -5.42 -13.44
N MET A 47 -3.36 -6.13 -12.33
CA MET A 47 -4.35 -7.19 -12.22
C MET A 47 -5.39 -6.76 -11.19
N ALA A 48 -6.67 -6.78 -11.57
CA ALA A 48 -7.77 -6.60 -10.65
C ALA A 48 -8.56 -7.90 -10.51
N TYR A 49 -8.94 -8.24 -9.28
CA TYR A 49 -9.65 -9.48 -8.98
C TYR A 49 -11.15 -9.21 -8.85
N PRO A 50 -12.01 -10.22 -9.12
CA PRO A 50 -13.44 -10.10 -8.88
C PRO A 50 -13.74 -9.68 -7.43
N PRO A 51 -14.84 -8.96 -7.17
CA PRO A 51 -15.17 -8.57 -5.81
C PRO A 51 -15.36 -9.77 -4.89
N LEU A 52 -14.97 -9.62 -3.62
CA LEU A 52 -15.17 -10.68 -2.63
C LEU A 52 -16.66 -11.05 -2.52
N ALA A 53 -16.98 -12.33 -2.75
CA ALA A 53 -18.37 -12.79 -2.88
C ALA A 53 -19.22 -12.56 -1.62
N ALA A 54 -18.68 -12.83 -0.43
CA ALA A 54 -19.44 -12.70 0.82
C ALA A 54 -19.78 -11.24 1.19
N PRO A 55 -18.88 -10.26 1.07
CA PRO A 55 -19.22 -8.83 1.12
C PRO A 55 -20.20 -8.39 0.01
N LEU A 56 -19.96 -8.84 -1.24
CA LEU A 56 -20.79 -8.46 -2.39
C LEU A 56 -22.25 -8.88 -2.20
N ALA A 57 -22.48 -10.06 -1.63
CA ALA A 57 -23.82 -10.57 -1.29
C ALA A 57 -24.63 -9.63 -0.38
N ARG A 58 -23.96 -8.71 0.34
CA ARG A 58 -24.59 -7.69 1.20
C ARG A 58 -24.50 -6.26 0.63
N GLY A 59 -24.06 -6.12 -0.62
CA GLY A 59 -23.90 -4.84 -1.31
C GLY A 59 -22.62 -4.07 -0.95
N VAL A 60 -21.59 -4.77 -0.45
CA VAL A 60 -20.26 -4.21 -0.22
C VAL A 60 -19.31 -4.76 -1.27
N VAL A 61 -18.80 -3.92 -2.15
CA VAL A 61 -17.86 -4.30 -3.19
C VAL A 61 -16.46 -4.13 -2.64
N ILE A 62 -15.66 -5.20 -2.64
CA ILE A 62 -14.24 -5.16 -2.25
C ILE A 62 -13.44 -5.76 -3.38
N ILE A 63 -12.77 -4.91 -4.17
CA ILE A 63 -11.93 -5.30 -5.30
C ILE A 63 -10.48 -5.25 -4.82
N GLN A 64 -9.86 -6.43 -4.80
CA GLN A 64 -8.41 -6.52 -4.61
C GLN A 64 -7.71 -6.29 -5.95
N TYR A 65 -6.50 -5.75 -5.89
CA TYR A 65 -5.67 -5.60 -7.07
C TYR A 65 -4.21 -5.90 -6.74
N ARG A 66 -3.42 -6.11 -7.79
CA ARG A 66 -1.97 -6.24 -7.75
C ARG A 66 -1.38 -5.38 -8.85
N ALA A 67 -0.52 -4.46 -8.47
CA ALA A 67 0.30 -3.70 -9.41
C ALA A 67 1.73 -4.25 -9.38
N GLU A 68 2.33 -4.50 -10.53
CA GLU A 68 3.75 -4.87 -10.63
C GLU A 68 4.48 -3.81 -11.46
N HIS A 69 5.77 -3.63 -11.16
CA HIS A 69 6.59 -2.52 -11.71
C HIS A 69 5.99 -1.12 -11.48
N ALA A 70 5.03 -1.00 -10.57
CA ALA A 70 4.47 0.24 -10.05
C ALA A 70 4.49 0.21 -8.52
N ARG A 71 4.58 1.39 -7.91
CA ARG A 71 4.47 1.63 -6.48
C ARG A 71 3.35 2.62 -6.28
N ILE A 72 2.23 2.12 -5.74
CA ILE A 72 1.04 2.93 -5.46
C ILE A 72 1.27 3.70 -4.17
N MET A 73 1.41 5.03 -4.28
CA MET A 73 1.70 5.89 -3.12
C MET A 73 1.25 7.34 -3.34
N PRO A 74 1.06 8.14 -2.28
CA PRO A 74 0.60 9.52 -2.40
C PRO A 74 1.73 10.49 -2.77
N VAL A 75 2.41 10.22 -3.89
CA VAL A 75 3.49 11.06 -4.44
C VAL A 75 3.07 11.60 -5.80
N PHE A 76 3.04 12.92 -5.93
CA PHE A 76 2.51 13.63 -7.10
C PHE A 76 3.46 14.74 -7.55
N GLY A 77 3.24 15.23 -8.77
CA GLY A 77 3.98 16.34 -9.34
C GLY A 77 4.98 15.91 -10.39
N LYS A 78 5.35 16.86 -11.25
CA LYS A 78 6.22 16.60 -12.41
C LYS A 78 7.60 16.11 -11.98
N GLU A 79 8.15 16.69 -10.92
CA GLU A 79 9.48 16.35 -10.39
C GLU A 79 9.54 14.91 -9.88
N ALA A 80 8.43 14.36 -9.38
CA ALA A 80 8.37 12.98 -8.94
C ALA A 80 8.48 11.97 -10.10
N VAL A 81 8.03 12.33 -11.30
CA VAL A 81 8.20 11.51 -12.51
C VAL A 81 9.69 11.25 -12.79
N GLU A 82 10.53 12.26 -12.55
CA GLU A 82 11.98 12.18 -12.76
C GLU A 82 12.71 11.40 -11.65
N VAL A 83 12.08 11.20 -10.49
CA VAL A 83 12.68 10.40 -9.40
C VAL A 83 12.60 8.92 -9.74
N SER A 84 11.43 8.39 -10.07
CA SER A 84 11.34 6.97 -10.40
C SER A 84 10.15 6.68 -11.32
N PRO A 85 10.36 5.91 -12.42
CA PRO A 85 9.30 5.49 -13.31
C PRO A 85 8.31 4.52 -12.65
N ARG A 86 8.62 4.00 -11.45
CA ARG A 86 7.72 3.13 -10.68
C ARG A 86 6.71 3.92 -9.85
N LEU A 87 6.93 5.21 -9.58
CA LEU A 87 5.98 5.98 -8.77
C LEU A 87 4.65 6.07 -9.52
N SER A 88 3.57 5.73 -8.85
CA SER A 88 2.25 5.71 -9.46
C SER A 88 1.14 5.86 -8.43
N HIS A 89 -0.08 6.06 -8.92
CA HIS A 89 -1.31 5.91 -8.17
C HIS A 89 -2.37 5.31 -9.10
N LEU A 90 -3.50 4.87 -8.55
CA LEU A 90 -4.63 4.43 -9.37
C LEU A 90 -5.60 5.59 -9.58
N HIS A 91 -6.06 5.79 -10.81
CA HIS A 91 -7.36 6.42 -11.05
C HIS A 91 -8.43 5.33 -10.96
N VAL A 92 -9.54 5.63 -10.29
CA VAL A 92 -10.66 4.71 -10.13
C VAL A 92 -11.94 5.36 -10.62
N THR A 93 -12.61 4.71 -11.55
CA THR A 93 -13.84 5.20 -12.19
C THR A 93 -14.92 4.14 -12.12
N VAL A 94 -16.11 4.51 -11.65
CA VAL A 94 -17.27 3.62 -11.50
C VAL A 94 -18.28 3.95 -12.62
N ASP A 95 -18.80 2.93 -13.30
CA ASP A 95 -19.89 3.01 -14.28
C ASP A 95 -19.76 4.13 -15.34
N ASP A 96 -18.56 4.31 -15.90
CA ASP A 96 -18.25 5.38 -16.87
C ASP A 96 -18.59 6.79 -16.38
N TRP A 97 -18.62 6.98 -15.05
CA TRP A 97 -18.79 8.30 -14.47
C TRP A 97 -17.73 9.27 -15.02
N LYS A 98 -18.13 10.51 -15.28
CA LYS A 98 -17.21 11.54 -15.80
C LYS A 98 -16.11 11.92 -14.80
N GLY A 99 -16.29 11.57 -13.53
CA GLY A 99 -15.32 11.77 -12.47
C GLY A 99 -14.52 10.50 -12.18
N THR A 100 -13.36 10.70 -11.57
CA THR A 100 -12.49 9.64 -11.05
C THR A 100 -11.88 10.14 -9.74
N TRP A 101 -11.35 9.23 -8.91
CA TRP A 101 -10.53 9.61 -7.77
C TRP A 101 -9.19 8.89 -7.79
N ALA A 102 -8.20 9.50 -7.14
CA ALA A 102 -6.89 8.90 -6.93
C ALA A 102 -6.92 7.96 -5.72
N HIS A 103 -6.44 6.73 -5.89
CA HIS A 103 -6.19 5.78 -4.83
C HIS A 103 -4.68 5.51 -4.72
N THR A 104 -4.14 5.65 -3.50
CA THR A 104 -2.71 5.86 -3.24
C THR A 104 -2.14 4.89 -2.20
N SER A 105 -2.82 3.78 -1.97
CA SER A 105 -2.42 2.71 -1.05
C SER A 105 -2.51 1.38 -1.78
N GLU A 106 -1.83 0.34 -1.31
CA GLU A 106 -2.04 -1.04 -1.81
C GLU A 106 -3.32 -1.71 -1.28
N ASP A 107 -4.09 -1.00 -0.45
CA ASP A 107 -5.37 -1.46 0.09
C ASP A 107 -6.40 -1.73 -1.00
N PRO A 108 -7.39 -2.61 -0.78
CA PRO A 108 -8.43 -2.88 -1.75
C PRO A 108 -9.29 -1.64 -2.05
N ILE A 109 -9.87 -1.60 -3.25
CA ILE A 109 -10.92 -0.64 -3.59
C ILE A 109 -12.23 -1.11 -2.96
N ILE A 110 -12.79 -0.30 -2.06
CA ILE A 110 -14.03 -0.62 -1.36
C ILE A 110 -15.12 0.37 -1.78
N LEU A 111 -16.24 -0.15 -2.30
CA LEU A 111 -17.40 0.62 -2.69
C LEU A 111 -18.64 0.14 -1.93
N VAL A 112 -19.43 1.08 -1.44
CA VAL A 112 -20.71 0.85 -0.78
C VAL A 112 -21.76 1.81 -1.33
N GLY A 113 -23.02 1.37 -1.36
CA GLY A 113 -24.13 2.23 -1.80
C GLY A 113 -24.42 2.20 -3.30
N LEU A 114 -23.75 1.32 -4.07
CA LEU A 114 -24.16 1.01 -5.43
C LEU A 114 -25.57 0.40 -5.43
N THR A 115 -26.37 0.77 -6.42
CA THR A 115 -27.71 0.22 -6.63
C THR A 115 -27.64 -1.28 -6.97
N PRO A 116 -28.68 -2.08 -6.73
CA PRO A 116 -28.75 -3.42 -7.31
C PRO A 116 -28.68 -3.36 -8.84
N GLY A 117 -27.90 -4.24 -9.46
CA GLY A 117 -27.72 -4.29 -10.91
C GLY A 117 -26.27 -4.50 -11.36
N PRO A 118 -26.01 -4.46 -12.68
CA PRO A 118 -24.67 -4.55 -13.24
C PRO A 118 -23.89 -3.26 -12.96
N HIS A 119 -22.62 -3.44 -12.61
CA HIS A 119 -21.67 -2.36 -12.36
C HIS A 119 -20.31 -2.72 -12.95
N LYS A 120 -19.50 -1.69 -13.20
CA LYS A 120 -18.10 -1.86 -13.59
C LYS A 120 -17.20 -0.81 -12.94
N VAL A 121 -15.96 -1.22 -12.68
CA VAL A 121 -14.92 -0.37 -12.12
C VAL A 121 -13.70 -0.43 -13.02
N LEU A 122 -13.31 0.71 -13.56
CA LEU A 122 -12.07 0.91 -14.30
C LEU A 122 -10.98 1.33 -13.31
N LEU A 123 -9.86 0.61 -13.32
CA LEU A 123 -8.64 0.95 -12.61
C LEU A 123 -7.56 1.30 -13.63
N GLU A 124 -6.96 2.48 -13.50
CA GLU A 124 -5.88 2.94 -14.37
C GLU A 124 -4.66 3.26 -13.51
N VAL A 125 -3.50 2.68 -13.84
CA VAL A 125 -2.24 3.11 -13.24
C VAL A 125 -1.83 4.42 -13.89
N ALA A 126 -1.64 5.46 -13.11
CA ALA A 126 -1.16 6.76 -13.57
C ALA A 126 0.15 7.14 -12.90
N ASP A 127 1.03 7.81 -13.64
CA ASP A 127 2.26 8.39 -13.11
C ASP A 127 1.96 9.63 -12.22
N PRO A 128 2.95 10.20 -11.51
CA PRO A 128 2.75 11.37 -10.66
C PRO A 128 2.24 12.63 -11.39
N SER A 129 2.27 12.66 -12.73
CA SER A 129 1.72 13.72 -13.57
C SER A 129 0.29 13.44 -14.06
N HIS A 130 -0.33 12.35 -13.60
CA HIS A 130 -1.65 11.84 -14.00
C HIS A 130 -1.71 11.27 -15.43
N LYS A 131 -0.56 10.92 -16.02
CA LYS A 131 -0.54 10.21 -17.30
C LYS A 131 -0.85 8.73 -17.06
N VAL A 132 -1.88 8.23 -17.71
CA VAL A 132 -2.25 6.80 -17.66
C VAL A 132 -1.20 5.95 -18.38
N LEU A 133 -0.76 4.87 -17.71
CA LEU A 133 0.28 3.95 -18.17
C LEU A 133 -0.29 2.58 -18.58
N THR A 134 -1.27 2.08 -17.83
CA THR A 134 -1.99 0.82 -18.11
C THR A 134 -3.35 0.84 -17.41
N SER A 135 -4.26 -0.07 -17.78
CA SER A 135 -5.58 -0.15 -17.17
C SER A 135 -6.16 -1.56 -17.16
N THR A 136 -7.16 -1.77 -16.31
CA THR A 136 -7.98 -2.98 -16.26
C THR A 136 -9.39 -2.64 -15.79
N GLU A 137 -10.38 -3.46 -16.15
CA GLU A 137 -11.78 -3.26 -15.79
C GLU A 137 -12.32 -4.50 -15.07
N VAL A 138 -13.08 -4.29 -13.99
CA VAL A 138 -13.80 -5.35 -13.28
C VAL A 138 -15.30 -5.09 -13.40
N SER A 139 -16.01 -6.04 -14.02
CA SER A 139 -17.47 -6.04 -14.08
C SER A 139 -18.06 -7.00 -13.05
N PHE A 140 -19.17 -6.62 -12.41
CA PHE A 140 -19.87 -7.43 -11.41
C PHE A 140 -21.36 -7.05 -11.32
N ILE A 141 -22.12 -7.85 -10.57
CA ILE A 141 -23.54 -7.58 -10.30
C ILE A 141 -23.70 -7.39 -8.79
N VAL A 142 -24.28 -6.27 -8.39
CA VAL A 142 -24.74 -6.03 -7.02
C VAL A 142 -26.13 -6.66 -6.89
N PRO A 143 -26.34 -7.59 -5.95
CA PRO A 143 -27.62 -8.26 -5.79
C PRO A 143 -28.68 -7.32 -5.19
N GLU A 144 -29.95 -7.64 -5.44
CA GLU A 144 -31.04 -7.01 -4.69
C GLU A 144 -30.91 -7.34 -3.20
N LYS A 145 -31.03 -6.31 -2.35
CA LYS A 145 -31.14 -6.51 -0.91
C LYS A 145 -32.49 -7.16 -0.65
N LYS A 146 -32.49 -8.43 -0.26
CA LYS A 146 -33.68 -9.04 0.33
C LYS A 146 -33.94 -8.33 1.67
N PRO A 147 -35.17 -7.86 1.91
CA PRO A 147 -35.54 -7.23 3.18
C PRO A 147 -35.34 -8.18 4.37
#